data_AF-A0A5Y5LV79-F1
#
_entry.id   AF-A0A5Y5LV79-F1
#
_cell.length_a   1.000
_cell.length_b   1.000
_cell.length_c   1.000
_cell.angle_alpha   90.00
_cell.angle_beta   90.00
_cell.angle_gamma   90.00
#
_symmetry.space_group_name_H-M   'P 1'
#
loop_
_entity.id
_entity.type
_entity.pdbx_description
1 polymer ?
#
loop_
_entity_poly.entity_id
_entity_poly.type
_entity_poly.pdbx_seq_one_letter_code
_entity_poly.pdbx_strand_id
1 'polypeptide(L)'
;MQIVQTLETINVNTDDISVFQYFKDLITKNFTKVIGRKNKIFSFFEENEIPQRRYFLKVLDQKYRKSTNEGIENLQDAHFKTFRLIFEQNNMLKPMLFIKIDFVA
;
A
#
# COMPACT_ATOMS: atom_id res chain seq x y z
N MET A 1 -2.64 2.74 -10.57
CA MET A 1 -2.41 1.92 -9.35
C MET A 1 -1.36 0.87 -9.66
N GLN A 2 -0.34 0.77 -8.82
CA GLN A 2 0.76 -0.18 -8.96
C GLN A 2 0.86 -1.04 -7.69
N ILE A 3 1.17 -2.32 -7.86
CA ILE A 3 1.32 -3.24 -6.74
C ILE A 3 2.73 -3.83 -6.75
N VAL A 4 3.44 -3.69 -5.63
CA VAL A 4 4.81 -4.19 -5.46
C VAL A 4 4.85 -5.09 -4.23
N GLN A 5 5.22 -6.35 -4.42
CA GLN A 5 5.27 -7.35 -3.36
C GLN A 5 6.71 -7.69 -2.99
N THR A 6 6.95 -7.85 -1.69
CA THR A 6 8.13 -8.52 -1.13
C THR A 6 7.67 -9.75 -0.35
N LEU A 7 8.61 -10.48 0.26
CA LEU A 7 8.27 -11.58 1.17
C LEU A 7 7.41 -11.11 2.35
N GLU A 8 7.73 -9.94 2.90
CA GLU A 8 7.09 -9.42 4.13
C GLU A 8 5.93 -8.45 3.87
N THR A 9 5.89 -7.83 2.69
CA THR A 9 5.01 -6.67 2.43
C THR A 9 4.32 -6.74 1.09
N ILE A 10 3.14 -6.11 1.04
CA ILE A 10 2.45 -5.78 -0.20
C ILE A 10 2.21 -4.28 -0.22
N ASN A 11 2.80 -3.61 -1.20
CA ASN A 11 2.71 -2.17 -1.40
C ASN A 11 1.69 -1.90 -2.50
N VAL A 12 0.72 -1.06 -2.20
CA VAL A 12 -0.29 -0.56 -3.13
C VAL A 12 -0.03 0.93 -3.28
N ASN A 13 0.49 1.31 -4.44
CA ASN A 13 0.79 2.70 -4.79
C ASN A 13 -0.31 3.22 -5.70
N THR A 14 -0.88 4.37 -5.37
CA THR A 14 -1.92 5.01 -6.16
C THR A 14 -1.76 6.53 -6.16
N ASP A 15 -1.97 7.13 -7.31
CA ASP A 15 -2.07 8.58 -7.53
C ASP A 15 -3.54 9.06 -7.56
N ASP A 16 -4.50 8.14 -7.56
CA ASP A 16 -5.93 8.42 -7.40
C ASP A 16 -6.30 8.53 -5.91
N ILE A 17 -6.70 9.74 -5.49
CA ILE A 17 -7.07 10.04 -4.10
C ILE A 17 -8.34 9.32 -3.67
N SER A 18 -9.29 9.08 -4.57
CA SER A 18 -10.56 8.41 -4.27
C SER A 18 -10.31 6.94 -3.95
N VAL A 19 -9.43 6.30 -4.73
CA VAL A 19 -8.97 4.93 -4.48
C VAL A 19 -8.21 4.84 -3.16
N PHE A 20 -7.34 5.82 -2.88
CA PHE A 20 -6.60 5.87 -1.62
C PHE A 20 -7.53 5.97 -0.41
N GLN A 21 -8.47 6.93 -0.40
CA GLN A 21 -9.39 7.08 0.74
C GLN A 21 -10.28 5.85 0.91
N TYR A 22 -10.80 5.28 -0.19
CA TYR A 22 -11.59 4.05 -0.13
C TYR A 22 -10.86 2.90 0.59
N PHE A 23 -9.62 2.60 0.19
CA PHE A 23 -8.86 1.54 0.83
C PHE A 23 -8.40 1.89 2.24
N LYS A 24 -8.06 3.16 2.48
CA LYS A 24 -7.69 3.65 3.82
C LYS A 24 -8.85 3.48 4.80
N ASP A 25 -10.08 3.79 4.39
CA ASP A 25 -11.27 3.65 5.23
C ASP A 25 -11.56 2.17 5.51
N LEU A 26 -11.43 1.30 4.49
CA LEU A 26 -11.55 -0.15 4.68
C LEU A 26 -10.50 -0.69 5.66
N ILE A 27 -9.24 -0.29 5.51
CA ILE A 27 -8.15 -0.70 6.41
C ILE A 27 -8.45 -0.25 7.84
N THR A 28 -8.82 1.02 8.03
CA THR A 28 -9.06 1.60 9.36
C THR A 28 -10.29 1.00 10.04
N LYS A 29 -11.30 0.60 9.27
CA LYS A 29 -12.54 -0.01 9.79
C LYS A 29 -12.35 -1.48 10.19
N ASN A 30 -11.54 -2.23 9.46
CA ASN A 30 -11.50 -3.70 9.59
C ASN A 30 -10.25 -4.24 10.29
N PHE A 31 -9.19 -3.43 10.41
CA PHE A 31 -7.93 -3.86 11.02
C PHE A 31 -7.58 -3.02 12.24
N THR A 32 -7.10 -3.67 13.29
CA THR A 32 -6.79 -3.07 14.59
C THR A 32 -5.35 -2.53 14.63
N LYS A 33 -4.38 -3.28 14.11
CA LYS A 33 -2.96 -2.89 14.07
C LYS A 33 -2.65 -2.03 12.85
N VAL A 34 -3.04 -0.77 12.92
CA VAL A 34 -2.91 0.19 11.82
C VAL A 34 -2.12 1.43 12.23
N ILE A 35 -1.19 1.86 11.38
CA ILE A 35 -0.47 3.13 11.55
C ILE A 35 -0.65 3.96 10.28
N GLY A 36 -1.29 5.13 10.41
CA GLY A 36 -1.57 6.04 9.30
C GLY A 36 -0.86 7.39 9.42
N ARG A 37 -0.44 7.94 8.30
CA ARG A 37 -0.11 9.37 8.08
C ARG A 37 -0.88 9.88 6.87
N LYS A 38 -0.81 11.19 6.60
CA LYS A 38 -1.56 11.87 5.51
C LYS A 38 -1.58 11.09 4.18
N ASN A 39 -0.43 10.62 3.73
CA ASN A 39 -0.26 10.00 2.40
C ASN A 39 0.07 8.51 2.46
N LYS A 40 0.00 7.87 3.62
CA LYS A 40 0.38 6.46 3.76
C LYS A 40 -0.30 5.79 4.94
N ILE A 41 -0.68 4.54 4.77
CA ILE A 41 -1.23 3.72 5.86
C ILE A 41 -0.65 2.32 5.82
N PHE A 42 -0.29 1.82 7.00
CA PHE A 42 0.28 0.51 7.23
C PHE A 42 -0.73 -0.32 8.03
N SER A 43 -0.94 -1.57 7.62
CA SER A 43 -1.69 -2.55 8.43
C SER A 43 -0.81 -3.78 8.65
N PHE A 44 -0.53 -4.06 9.92
CA PHE A 44 0.29 -5.19 10.35
C PHE A 44 -0.57 -6.44 10.54
N PHE A 45 0.09 -7.60 10.52
CA PHE A 45 -0.60 -8.87 10.69
C PHE A 45 -1.18 -9.01 12.10
N GLU A 46 -2.42 -9.50 12.14
CA GLU A 46 -3.13 -9.92 13.32
C GLU A 46 -3.89 -11.19 12.98
N GLU A 47 -3.77 -12.22 13.82
CA GLU A 47 -4.25 -13.56 13.52
C GLU A 47 -5.79 -13.61 13.48
N ASN A 48 -6.42 -12.86 14.37
CA ASN A 48 -7.88 -12.76 14.49
C ASN A 48 -8.54 -12.07 13.28
N GLU A 49 -7.75 -11.49 12.37
CA GLU A 49 -8.21 -10.72 11.22
C GLU A 49 -8.02 -11.47 9.88
N ILE A 50 -7.56 -12.73 9.90
CA ILE A 50 -7.30 -13.53 8.69
C ILE A 50 -8.49 -13.53 7.71
N PRO A 51 -9.75 -13.75 8.14
CA PRO A 51 -10.89 -13.69 7.24
C PRO A 51 -11.05 -12.33 6.56
N GLN A 52 -11.01 -11.25 7.33
CA GLN A 52 -11.15 -9.87 6.86
C GLN A 52 -10.01 -9.52 5.88
N ARG A 53 -8.78 -9.93 6.18
CA ARG A 53 -7.61 -9.76 5.32
C ARG A 53 -7.77 -10.47 3.98
N ARG A 54 -8.26 -11.70 3.96
CA ARG A 54 -8.54 -12.44 2.71
C ARG A 54 -9.62 -11.75 1.87
N TYR A 55 -10.68 -11.24 2.50
CA TYR A 55 -11.71 -10.48 1.78
C TYR A 55 -11.19 -9.15 1.24
N PHE A 56 -10.40 -8.43 2.03
CA PHE A 56 -9.75 -7.18 1.61
C PHE A 56 -8.89 -7.41 0.35
N LEU A 57 -8.11 -8.49 0.32
CA LEU A 57 -7.32 -8.88 -0.85
C LEU A 57 -8.16 -9.13 -2.09
N LYS A 58 -9.31 -9.81 -1.97
CA LYS A 58 -10.24 -10.00 -3.10
C LYS A 58 -10.76 -8.68 -3.65
N VAL A 59 -11.10 -7.72 -2.77
CA VAL A 59 -11.54 -6.38 -3.18
C VAL A 59 -10.40 -5.62 -3.86
N LEU A 60 -9.18 -5.71 -3.34
CA LEU A 60 -7.99 -5.13 -3.94
C LEU A 60 -7.74 -5.65 -5.36
N ASP A 61 -7.76 -6.98 -5.54
CA ASP A 61 -7.60 -7.63 -6.85
C ASP A 61 -8.70 -7.23 -7.83
N GLN A 62 -9.95 -7.16 -7.37
CA GLN A 62 -11.06 -6.71 -8.21
C GLN A 62 -10.85 -5.27 -8.71
N LYS A 63 -10.38 -4.36 -7.84
CA LYS A 63 -10.05 -2.98 -8.24
C LYS A 63 -8.84 -2.92 -9.16
N TYR A 64 -7.83 -3.74 -8.91
CA TYR A 64 -6.63 -3.83 -9.74
C TYR A 64 -6.96 -4.29 -11.16
N ARG A 65 -7.69 -5.40 -11.30
CA ARG A 65 -8.18 -5.92 -12.59
C ARG A 65 -8.96 -4.89 -13.39
N LYS A 66 -9.79 -4.07 -12.74
CA LYS A 66 -10.52 -3.00 -13.43
C LYS A 66 -9.62 -1.91 -14.03
N SER A 67 -8.43 -1.72 -13.46
CA SER A 67 -7.47 -0.69 -13.92
C SER A 67 -6.42 -1.21 -14.90
N THR A 68 -6.00 -2.47 -14.78
CA THR A 68 -4.89 -3.05 -15.56
C THR A 68 -5.31 -4.18 -16.49
N ASN A 69 -6.55 -4.68 -16.37
CA ASN A 69 -7.05 -5.89 -17.00
C ASN A 69 -6.28 -7.17 -16.60
N GLU A 70 -5.46 -7.10 -15.55
CA GLU A 70 -4.63 -8.19 -15.03
C GLU A 70 -4.92 -8.45 -13.55
N GLY A 71 -4.72 -9.70 -13.10
CA GLY A 71 -4.83 -10.06 -11.70
C GLY A 71 -3.53 -9.85 -10.92
N ILE A 72 -3.62 -9.75 -9.60
CA ILE A 72 -2.44 -9.69 -8.74
C ILE A 72 -1.88 -11.10 -8.53
N GLU A 73 -0.63 -11.33 -8.92
CA GLU A 73 0.04 -12.60 -8.72
C GLU A 73 0.27 -12.92 -7.22
N ASN A 74 0.24 -14.20 -6.85
CA ASN A 74 0.56 -14.71 -5.50
C ASN A 74 -0.23 -14.05 -4.35
N LEU A 75 -1.44 -13.60 -4.63
CA LEU A 75 -2.29 -12.90 -3.65
C LEU A 75 -2.73 -13.78 -2.48
N GLN A 76 -2.86 -15.10 -2.70
CA GLN A 76 -3.36 -16.03 -1.68
C GLN A 76 -2.49 -16.01 -0.42
N ASP A 77 -1.17 -15.84 -0.56
CA ASP A 77 -0.23 -15.84 0.57
C ASP A 77 0.00 -14.44 1.15
N ALA A 78 -0.54 -13.40 0.50
CA ALA A 78 -0.35 -12.01 0.92
C ALA A 78 -1.11 -11.65 2.21
N HIS A 79 -2.01 -12.51 2.70
CA HIS A 79 -2.80 -12.22 3.90
C HIS A 79 -1.99 -12.23 5.20
N PHE A 80 -0.78 -12.81 5.20
CA PHE A 80 0.15 -12.73 6.32
C PHE A 80 1.09 -11.52 6.24
N LYS A 81 1.15 -10.84 5.09
CA LYS A 81 2.06 -9.73 4.87
C LYS A 81 1.57 -8.45 5.55
N THR A 82 2.49 -7.51 5.70
CA THR A 82 2.15 -6.12 6.07
C THR A 82 1.62 -5.39 4.84
N PHE A 83 0.42 -4.84 4.94
CA PHE A 83 -0.18 -4.00 3.90
C PHE A 83 0.36 -2.59 4.00
N ARG A 84 0.80 -2.05 2.87
CA ARG A 84 1.27 -0.67 2.75
C ARG A 84 0.50 -0.01 1.63
N LEU A 85 -0.36 0.95 1.97
CA LEU A 85 -1.07 1.76 0.98
C LEU A 85 -0.43 3.14 0.97
N ILE A 86 0.04 3.56 -0.21
CA ILE A 86 0.80 4.79 -0.41
C ILE A 86 0.09 5.64 -1.46
N PHE A 87 -0.16 6.90 -1.11
CA PHE A 87 -0.64 7.92 -2.04
C PHE A 87 0.55 8.65 -2.66
N GLU A 88 0.73 8.49 -3.96
CA GLU A 88 1.78 9.15 -4.73
C GLU A 88 1.29 10.50 -5.26
N GLN A 89 1.75 11.59 -4.64
CA GLN A 89 1.50 12.94 -5.15
C GLN A 89 2.58 13.31 -6.18
N ASN A 90 2.31 13.03 -7.45
CA ASN A 90 3.26 13.26 -8.55
C ASN A 90 3.53 14.75 -8.85
N ASN A 91 2.71 15.68 -8.34
CA ASN A 91 2.77 17.12 -8.68
C ASN A 91 3.27 18.03 -7.54
N MET A 92 4.00 17.51 -6.54
CA MET A 92 4.63 18.37 -5.53
C MET A 92 6.07 18.72 -5.91
N LEU A 93 6.44 19.99 -5.71
CA LEU A 93 7.83 20.44 -5.73
C LEU A 93 8.64 19.57 -4.75
N LYS A 94 9.58 18.79 -5.29
CA LYS A 94 10.52 17.99 -4.49
C LYS A 94 11.68 18.90 -4.05
N PRO A 95 12.08 18.88 -2.76
CA PRO A 95 13.24 19.64 -2.33
C PRO A 95 14.50 19.07 -2.99
N MET A 96 15.22 19.90 -3.74
CA MET A 96 16.50 19.55 -4.35
C MET A 96 17.62 19.88 -3.36
N LEU A 97 18.27 18.86 -2.81
CA LEU A 97 19.41 19.03 -1.91
C LEU A 97 20.71 19.03 -2.72
N PHE A 98 21.40 20.17 -2.73
CA PHE A 98 22.77 20.26 -3.23
C PHE A 98 23.73 19.97 -2.09
N ILE A 99 24.33 18.78 -2.09
CA ILE A 99 25.34 18.39 -1.11
C ILE A 99 26.70 18.47 -1.80
N LYS A 100 27.55 19.40 -1.35
CA LYS A 100 28.94 19.45 -1.74
C LYS A 100 29.70 18.40 -0.93
N ILE A 101 30.33 17.44 -1.60
CA ILE A 101 31.14 16.39 -0.98
C ILE A 101 32.58 16.62 -1.41
N ASP A 102 33.45 16.84 -0.43
CA ASP A 102 34.89 16.90 -0.63
C ASP A 102 35.51 15.69 0.11
N PHE A 103 36.31 14.88 -0.58
CA PHE A 103 37.04 13.76 0.02
C PHE A 103 38.42 14.24 0.48
N VAL A 104 38.75 14.03 1.74
CA VAL A 104 40.09 14.30 2.28
C VAL A 104 40.92 13.02 2.13
N ALA A 105 42.06 13.13 1.45
CA ALA A 105 43.03 12.06 1.25
C ALA A 105 43.93 11.86 2.48
#